data_AF-A0A3M1DB29-F1
#
_entry.id   AF-A0A3M1DB29-F1
#
_cell.length_a   1.000
_cell.length_b   1.000
_cell.length_c   1.000
_cell.angle_alpha   90.00
_cell.angle_beta   90.00
_cell.angle_gamma   90.00
#
_symmetry.space_group_name_H-M   'P 1'
#
loop_
_entity.id
_entity.type
_entity.pdbx_description
1 polymer ?
#
loop_
_entity_poly.entity_id
_entity_poly.type
_entity_poly.pdbx_seq_one_letter_code
_entity_poly.pdbx_strand_id
1 'polypeptide(L)'
;MIACRADKNCLRISSEVERWLGRLVVQAAPELSVSLRNPQNALFIEVLSSAIGLWVRESAWGGLPVGSSSDAVCILSVGFALPVASYLMMKRGVRVHWSYF
;
A
#
# COMPACT_ATOMS: atom_id res chain seq x y z
N MET A 1 8.71 -13.70 -0.08
CA MET A 1 9.22 -12.48 0.58
C MET A 1 9.90 -11.63 -0.47
N ILE A 2 9.86 -10.32 -0.31
CA ILE A 2 10.53 -9.36 -1.19
C ILE A 2 11.30 -8.40 -0.29
N ALA A 3 12.63 -8.43 -0.34
CA ALA A 3 13.49 -7.55 0.44
C ALA A 3 14.03 -6.40 -0.41
N CYS A 4 13.78 -5.17 0.03
CA CYS A 4 14.39 -3.96 -0.50
C CYS A 4 15.42 -3.43 0.51
N ARG A 5 16.54 -2.93 0.00
CA ARG A 5 17.56 -2.27 0.81
C ARG A 5 17.54 -0.78 0.46
N ALA A 6 17.01 0.03 1.37
CA ALA A 6 17.18 1.47 1.29
C ALA A 6 18.62 1.86 1.67
N ASP A 7 19.22 1.15 2.65
CA ASP A 7 20.62 1.33 3.02
C ASP A 7 21.57 0.35 2.31
N LYS A 8 22.55 0.91 1.59
CA LYS A 8 23.60 0.17 0.87
C LYS A 8 24.77 -0.25 1.77
N ASN A 9 24.86 0.24 3.00
CA ASN A 9 25.88 -0.15 3.97
C ASN A 9 25.50 -1.40 4.78
N CYS A 10 24.33 -1.98 4.55
CA CYS A 10 23.94 -3.23 5.22
C CYS A 10 24.88 -4.39 4.87
N LEU A 11 25.29 -5.12 5.91
CA LEU A 11 26.20 -6.27 5.85
C LEU A 11 25.67 -7.46 5.03
N ARG A 12 24.34 -7.59 4.87
CA ARG A 12 23.70 -8.69 4.14
C ARG A 12 23.06 -8.21 2.85
N ILE A 13 23.17 -8.99 1.78
CA ILE A 13 22.45 -8.73 0.53
C ILE A 13 20.96 -9.13 0.66
N SER A 14 20.08 -8.56 -0.15
CA SER A 14 18.62 -8.76 -0.04
C SER A 14 18.21 -10.24 -0.02
N SER A 15 18.83 -11.07 -0.85
CA SER A 15 18.55 -12.51 -0.93
C SER A 15 18.94 -13.28 0.34
N GLU A 16 19.98 -12.85 1.06
CA GLU A 16 20.36 -13.44 2.34
C GLU A 16 19.36 -13.08 3.44
N VAL A 17 18.88 -11.83 3.43
CA VAL A 17 17.84 -11.35 4.35
C VAL A 17 16.55 -12.14 4.13
N GLU A 18 16.12 -12.34 2.89
CA GLU A 18 14.94 -13.14 2.54
C GLU A 18 15.05 -14.58 3.03
N ARG A 19 16.20 -15.24 2.80
CA ARG A 19 16.42 -16.62 3.25
C ARG A 19 16.43 -16.73 4.77
N TRP A 20 17.07 -15.79 5.45
CA TRP A 20 17.20 -15.78 6.90
C TRP A 20 15.84 -15.55 7.57
N LEU A 21 15.09 -14.51 7.17
CA LEU A 21 13.75 -14.25 7.68
C LEU A 21 12.77 -15.36 7.29
N GLY A 22 12.86 -15.88 6.06
CA GLY A 22 12.00 -16.97 5.62
C GLY A 22 12.13 -18.23 6.45
N ARG A 23 13.37 -18.58 6.82
CA ARG A 23 13.60 -19.70 7.73
C ARG A 23 12.96 -19.46 9.09
N LEU A 24 13.12 -18.27 9.67
CA LEU A 24 12.53 -17.93 10.96
C LEU A 24 11.00 -17.99 10.94
N VAL A 25 10.37 -17.47 9.88
CA VAL A 25 8.91 -17.49 9.73
C VAL A 25 8.38 -18.91 9.63
N VAL A 26 8.99 -19.77 8.81
CA VAL A 26 8.57 -21.18 8.68
C VAL A 26 8.80 -21.96 9.98
N GLN A 27 9.84 -21.63 10.74
CA GLN A 27 10.08 -22.23 12.06
C GLN A 27 9.06 -21.80 13.11
N ALA A 28 8.63 -20.53 13.07
CA ALA A 28 7.67 -19.97 14.02
C ALA A 28 6.21 -20.32 13.67
N ALA A 29 5.90 -20.51 12.38
CA ALA A 29 4.58 -20.83 11.87
C ALA A 29 4.68 -22.02 10.88
N PRO A 30 4.74 -23.27 11.39
CA PRO A 30 4.93 -24.47 10.58
C PRO A 30 3.80 -24.75 9.58
N GLU A 31 2.63 -24.16 9.80
CA GLU A 31 1.47 -24.23 8.91
C GLU A 31 1.63 -23.42 7.62
N LEU A 32 2.59 -22.50 7.56
CA LEU A 32 2.85 -21.66 6.40
C LEU A 32 3.84 -22.32 5.44
N SER A 33 3.55 -22.22 4.14
CA SER A 33 4.44 -22.70 3.08
C SER A 33 4.99 -21.53 2.24
N VAL A 34 6.21 -21.68 1.74
CA VAL A 34 6.87 -20.65 0.93
C VAL A 34 6.58 -20.90 -0.55
N SER A 35 5.92 -19.95 -1.22
CA SER A 35 5.67 -19.95 -2.66
C SER A 35 6.33 -18.75 -3.34
N LEU A 36 7.17 -18.98 -4.34
CA LEU A 36 7.85 -17.92 -5.12
C LEU A 36 7.05 -17.46 -6.34
N ARG A 37 6.07 -18.26 -6.81
CA ARG A 37 5.29 -17.95 -8.02
C ARG A 37 3.95 -17.30 -7.73
N ASN A 38 3.23 -17.81 -6.74
CA ASN A 38 1.89 -17.33 -6.40
C ASN A 38 1.70 -17.36 -4.88
N PRO A 39 2.30 -16.41 -4.14
CA PRO A 39 2.09 -16.29 -2.71
C PRO A 39 0.70 -15.71 -2.40
N GLN A 40 0.02 -16.25 -1.38
CA GLN A 40 -1.23 -15.66 -0.88
C GLN A 40 -1.00 -14.26 -0.31
N ASN A 41 0.07 -14.11 0.48
CA ASN A 41 0.51 -12.83 1.03
C ASN A 41 2.01 -12.68 0.79
N ALA A 42 2.42 -11.57 0.18
CA ALA A 42 3.82 -11.21 0.05
C ALA A 42 4.25 -10.38 1.26
N LEU A 43 5.16 -10.93 2.07
CA LEU A 43 5.84 -10.18 3.12
C LEU A 43 6.96 -9.34 2.50
N PHE A 44 6.85 -8.03 2.68
CA PHE A 44 7.84 -7.04 2.27
C PHE A 44 8.75 -6.72 3.44
N ILE A 45 10.05 -6.61 3.13
CA ILE A 45 11.10 -6.32 4.10
C ILE A 45 11.84 -5.10 3.60
N GLU A 46 11.98 -4.07 4.43
CA GLU A 46 12.80 -2.91 4.12
C GLU A 46 13.88 -2.74 5.16
N VAL A 47 15.12 -2.80 4.68
CA VAL A 47 16.29 -2.56 5.53
C VAL A 47 16.64 -1.08 5.46
N LEU A 48 16.39 -0.40 6.58
CA LEU A 48 16.74 0.99 6.84
C LEU A 48 18.06 1.03 7.64
N SER A 49 18.68 2.20 7.76
CA SER A 49 19.96 2.36 8.46
C SER A 49 19.94 1.96 9.93
N SER A 50 18.80 2.16 10.61
CA SER A 50 18.64 1.92 12.04
C SER A 50 17.52 0.93 12.39
N ALA A 51 16.81 0.40 11.40
CA ALA A 51 15.63 -0.43 11.63
C ALA A 51 15.35 -1.38 10.45
N ILE A 52 14.51 -2.38 10.70
CA ILE A 52 13.96 -3.24 9.65
C ILE A 52 12.44 -3.08 9.69
N GLY A 53 11.86 -2.61 8.58
CA GLY A 53 10.43 -2.56 8.37
C GLY A 53 9.93 -3.90 7.82
N LEU A 54 8.83 -4.40 8.37
CA LEU A 54 8.13 -5.60 7.91
C LEU A 54 6.66 -5.26 7.69
N TRP A 55 6.13 -5.56 6.51
CA TRP A 55 4.72 -5.33 6.23
C TRP A 55 4.16 -6.26 5.16
N VAL A 56 2.85 -6.36 5.11
CA VAL A 56 2.11 -6.96 4.00
C VAL A 56 1.41 -5.82 3.27
N ARG A 57 1.53 -5.81 1.94
CA ARG A 57 0.88 -4.76 1.12
C ARG A 57 -0.59 -5.12 0.92
N GLU A 58 -1.46 -4.18 1.24
CA GLU A 58 -2.87 -4.23 0.88
C GLU A 58 -3.17 -3.26 -0.27
N SER A 59 -4.07 -3.66 -1.16
CA SER A 59 -4.54 -2.80 -2.24
C SER A 59 -5.45 -1.71 -1.67
N ALA A 60 -4.97 -0.48 -1.67
CA ALA A 60 -5.80 0.69 -1.39
C ALA A 60 -6.45 1.24 -2.68
N TRP A 61 -7.41 2.15 -2.51
CA TRP A 61 -8.14 2.81 -3.60
C TRP A 61 -7.25 3.58 -4.59
N GLY A 62 -6.03 3.93 -4.19
CA GLY A 62 -5.10 4.76 -4.96
C GLY A 62 -5.61 6.20 -5.13
N GLY A 63 -5.17 6.87 -6.19
CA GLY A 63 -5.55 8.25 -6.47
C GLY A 63 -4.59 9.28 -5.89
N LEU A 64 -5.03 10.54 -5.83
CA LEU A 64 -4.27 11.65 -5.28
C LEU A 64 -4.86 12.09 -3.93
N PRO A 65 -4.05 12.64 -3.01
CA PRO A 65 -4.55 13.19 -1.75
C PRO A 65 -5.62 14.27 -2.01
N VAL A 66 -6.76 14.17 -1.34
CA VAL A 66 -7.86 15.16 -1.49
C VAL A 66 -7.37 16.55 -1.11
N GLY A 67 -7.53 17.52 -2.01
CA GLY A 67 -7.02 18.89 -1.84
C GLY A 67 -5.61 19.10 -2.38
N SER A 68 -4.97 18.10 -2.98
CA SER A 68 -3.73 18.30 -3.75
C SER A 68 -3.98 19.06 -5.07
N SER A 69 -5.23 19.05 -5.55
CA SER A 69 -5.71 19.74 -6.74
C SER A 69 -6.64 20.90 -6.34
N SER A 70 -7.29 21.53 -7.33
CA SER A 70 -8.23 22.64 -7.09
C SER A 70 -9.50 22.22 -6.33
N ASP A 71 -10.22 23.22 -5.83
CA ASP A 71 -11.54 23.05 -5.22
C ASP A 71 -12.65 23.04 -6.30
N ALA A 72 -13.73 22.31 -6.04
CA ALA A 72 -14.93 22.28 -6.90
C ALA A 72 -16.20 22.17 -6.07
N VAL A 73 -17.33 22.67 -6.59
CA VAL A 73 -18.65 22.50 -5.97
C VAL A 73 -19.45 21.45 -6.75
N CYS A 74 -19.95 20.44 -6.04
CA CYS A 74 -20.88 19.45 -6.58
C CYS A 74 -22.30 19.78 -6.11
N ILE A 75 -23.17 20.13 -7.06
CA ILE A 75 -24.60 20.31 -6.78
C ILE A 75 -25.23 18.92 -6.67
N LEU A 76 -25.66 18.57 -5.46
CA LEU A 76 -26.39 17.33 -5.21
C LEU A 76 -27.84 17.50 -5.69
N SER A 77 -28.25 16.63 -6.60
CA SER A 77 -29.64 16.40 -6.98
C SER A 77 -30.01 14.96 -6.63
N VAL A 78 -31.29 14.63 -6.73
CA VAL A 78 -31.78 13.27 -6.46
C VAL A 78 -31.31 12.34 -7.57
N GLY A 79 -30.11 11.77 -7.42
CA GLY A 79 -29.53 10.85 -8.40
C GLY A 79 -28.19 10.25 -7.96
N PHE A 80 -28.03 8.94 -8.12
CA PHE A 80 -26.83 8.20 -7.70
C PHE A 80 -25.54 8.59 -8.47
N ALA A 81 -25.68 9.15 -9.68
CA ALA A 81 -24.53 9.55 -10.49
C ALA A 81 -23.69 10.67 -9.84
N LEU A 82 -24.28 11.52 -9.00
CA LEU A 82 -23.59 12.66 -8.39
C LEU A 82 -22.61 12.25 -7.27
N PRO A 83 -23.00 11.37 -6.32
CA PRO A 83 -22.04 10.75 -5.40
C PRO A 83 -20.88 10.08 -6.14
N VAL A 84 -21.15 9.32 -7.21
CA VAL A 84 -20.11 8.66 -8.01
C VAL A 84 -19.19 9.68 -8.69
N ALA A 85 -19.74 10.72 -9.31
CA ALA A 85 -18.96 11.79 -9.92
C ALA A 85 -18.09 12.52 -8.90
N SER A 86 -18.65 12.84 -7.72
CA SER A 86 -17.90 13.48 -6.64
C SER A 86 -16.75 12.61 -6.13
N TYR A 87 -16.98 11.31 -5.96
CA TYR A 87 -15.94 10.35 -5.57
C TYR A 87 -14.82 10.26 -6.62
N LEU A 88 -15.16 10.19 -7.91
CA LEU A 88 -14.18 10.15 -8.99
C LEU A 88 -13.34 11.43 -9.06
N MET A 89 -13.92 12.60 -8.77
CA MET A 89 -13.19 13.86 -8.66
C MET A 89 -12.26 13.87 -7.44
N MET A 90 -12.75 13.42 -6.28
CA MET A 90 -11.92 13.30 -5.08
C MET A 90 -10.75 12.33 -5.28
N LYS A 91 -10.94 11.23 -6.03
CA LYS A 91 -9.86 10.29 -6.39
C LYS A 91 -8.75 10.95 -7.22
N ARG A 92 -9.05 12.07 -7.89
CA ARG A 92 -8.09 12.91 -8.63
C ARG A 92 -7.57 14.10 -7.81
N GLY A 93 -7.76 14.09 -6.49
CA GLY A 93 -7.22 15.09 -5.57
C GLY A 93 -8.02 16.39 -5.50
N VAL A 94 -9.17 16.47 -6.17
CA VAL A 94 -10.07 17.64 -6.10
C VAL A 94 -10.78 17.64 -4.75
N ARG A 95 -10.79 18.78 -4.06
CA ARG A 95 -11.65 18.96 -2.88
C ARG A 95 -13.05 19.33 -3.36
N VAL A 96 -14.01 18.45 -3.10
CA VAL A 96 -15.40 18.67 -3.51
C VAL A 96 -16.18 19.23 -2.32
N HIS A 97 -16.85 20.35 -2.53
CA HIS A 97 -17.84 20.93 -1.64
C HIS A 97 -19.23 20.57 -2.14
N TRP A 98 -20.08 20.01 -1.30
CA TRP A 98 -21.43 19.64 -1.70
C TRP A 98 -22.42 20.74 -1.34
N SER A 99 -23.33 21.04 -2.27
CA SER A 99 -24.46 21.94 -2.06
C SER A 99 -25.75 21.26 -2.48
N TYR A 100 -26.81 21.45 -1.72
CA TYR A 100 -28.15 20.94 -2.00
C TYR A 100 -29.14 22.09 -1.86
N PHE A 101 -30.14 22.13 -2.75
CA PHE A 101 -31.23 23.12 -2.77
C PHE A 101 -32.57 22.40 -2.70
#